data_AF-A0A931AXV5-F1
#
_entry.id   AF-A0A931AXV5-F1
#
_cell.length_a   1.000
_cell.length_b   1.000
_cell.length_c   1.000
_cell.angle_alpha   90.00
_cell.angle_beta   90.00
_cell.angle_gamma   90.00
#
_symmetry.space_group_name_H-M   'P 1'
#
loop_
_entity.id
_entity.type
_entity.pdbx_description
1 polymer ?
#
loop_
_entity_poly.entity_id
_entity_poly.type
_entity_poly.pdbx_seq_one_letter_code
_entity_poly.pdbx_strand_id
1 'polypeptide(L)'
;MLKALSNVFKVEELRNKVLFVLGVMVVYRIGAHIPVPGVDIARVQEMLFGGGAGGAGGVFDFLDLFAGGALSNFSIFAMSITPYITASIILQLLQVVIPRLEELAREGREGKKKIAQYTRYLTVALALVQGFGITTYIRQFGAIPNPSIFDIIVIVISLTAGTTFLMWLGEQVNEYGIGNGISILIFTSIIARFPSDIMETWSLFRAGTVTAFNLLIFLILAIIIVAGIIFVQQGERRIPVQYSKRIVGRKVYGGRSTHIPMKVNQAGVMPVIFASSVLLFPGVIAQILPFGWAEGMANVIRPGSTLYIVLYGLLTMFFTYFYTAITFNPEEVADNMKKHGGFIPGIRPGRSTIKYLDKILVRVTLVGALFLTAVALLPFAMEPLTGVNIAFGGTSLLIMIGVALQTMQQIESHLLMRHYDGFME
;
A
#
# COMPACT_ATOMS: atom_id res chain seq x y z
N MET A 1 25.54 -0.14 -0.91
CA MET A 1 24.32 -0.80 -0.41
C MET A 1 24.61 -1.89 0.64
N LEU A 2 25.44 -2.92 0.35
CA LEU A 2 25.78 -3.96 1.35
C LEU A 2 26.46 -3.45 2.64
N LYS A 3 27.29 -2.40 2.55
CA LYS A 3 27.91 -1.75 3.73
C LYS A 3 26.87 -1.08 4.65
N ALA A 4 25.78 -0.53 4.10
CA ALA A 4 24.72 0.10 4.90
C ALA A 4 23.97 -0.96 5.72
N LEU A 5 23.62 -2.10 5.12
CA LEU A 5 23.02 -3.26 5.80
C LEU A 5 23.89 -3.81 6.94
N SER A 6 25.21 -3.91 6.73
CA SER A 6 26.13 -4.30 7.80
C SER A 6 26.19 -3.26 8.93
N ASN A 7 26.10 -1.97 8.60
CA ASN A 7 26.11 -0.89 9.59
C ASN A 7 24.80 -0.78 10.40
N VAL A 8 23.66 -1.23 9.86
CA VAL A 8 22.37 -1.30 10.59
C VAL A 8 22.53 -2.15 11.86
N PHE A 9 23.18 -3.31 11.77
CA PHE A 9 23.37 -4.19 12.91
C PHE A 9 24.46 -3.71 13.89
N LYS A 10 25.30 -2.76 13.48
CA LYS A 10 26.32 -2.15 14.35
C LYS A 10 25.75 -1.01 15.20
N VAL A 11 24.72 -0.33 14.71
CA VAL A 11 24.07 0.77 15.43
C VAL A 11 22.99 0.21 16.34
N GLU A 12 23.21 0.28 17.65
CA GLU A 12 22.30 -0.29 18.66
C GLU A 12 20.85 0.22 18.55
N GLU A 13 20.63 1.52 18.34
CA GLU A 13 19.28 2.09 18.17
C GLU A 13 18.57 1.52 16.93
N LEU A 14 19.27 1.47 15.79
CA LEU A 14 18.73 0.98 14.52
C LEU A 14 18.47 -0.53 14.60
N ARG A 15 19.39 -1.28 15.23
CA ARG A 15 19.24 -2.70 15.52
C ARG A 15 17.98 -2.96 16.35
N ASN A 16 17.77 -2.22 17.44
CA ASN A 16 16.61 -2.41 18.32
C ASN A 16 15.30 -2.11 17.58
N LYS A 17 15.27 -1.05 16.75
CA LYS A 17 14.13 -0.73 15.90
C LYS A 17 13.85 -1.83 14.86
N VAL A 18 14.87 -2.35 14.18
CA VAL A 18 14.70 -3.45 13.21
C VAL A 18 14.23 -4.73 13.90
N LEU A 19 14.81 -5.08 15.06
CA LEU A 19 14.38 -6.24 15.85
C LEU A 19 12.93 -6.10 16.32
N PHE A 20 12.51 -4.90 16.72
CA PHE A 20 11.12 -4.63 17.06
C PHE A 20 10.19 -4.89 15.86
N VAL A 21 10.53 -4.37 14.68
CA VAL A 21 9.75 -4.61 13.46
C VAL A 21 9.68 -6.10 13.12
N LEU A 22 10.80 -6.82 13.19
CA LEU A 22 10.83 -8.28 12.97
C LEU A 22 9.97 -9.02 13.99
N GLY A 23 10.00 -8.61 15.27
CA GLY A 23 9.13 -9.15 16.31
C GLY A 23 7.65 -8.95 15.97
N VAL A 24 7.27 -7.77 15.49
CA VAL A 24 5.90 -7.50 15.02
C VAL A 24 5.53 -8.39 13.83
N MET A 25 6.43 -8.61 12.86
CA MET A 25 6.17 -9.53 11.73
C MET A 25 5.91 -10.96 12.21
N VAL A 26 6.65 -11.43 13.23
CA VAL A 26 6.45 -12.76 13.82
C VAL A 26 5.09 -12.84 14.53
N VAL A 27 4.74 -11.84 15.34
CA VAL A 27 3.43 -11.78 16.02
C VAL A 27 2.28 -11.76 15.00
N TYR A 28 2.43 -10.98 13.93
CA TYR A 28 1.47 -10.94 12.83
C TYR A 28 1.26 -12.33 12.23
N ARG A 29 2.36 -13.07 11.98
CA ARG A 29 2.30 -14.40 11.38
C ARG A 29 1.71 -15.44 12.30
N ILE A 30 2.04 -15.42 13.59
CA ILE A 30 1.43 -16.33 14.57
C ILE A 30 -0.08 -16.12 14.58
N GLY A 31 -0.56 -14.87 14.64
CA GLY A 31 -2.01 -14.60 14.66
C GLY A 31 -2.73 -14.95 13.35
N ALA A 32 -2.03 -14.94 12.20
CA ALA A 32 -2.58 -15.41 10.93
C ALA A 32 -2.85 -16.94 10.90
N HIS A 33 -2.32 -17.70 11.87
CA HIS A 33 -2.56 -19.13 12.05
C HIS A 33 -3.51 -19.45 13.22
N ILE A 34 -4.02 -18.44 13.94
CA ILE A 34 -5.00 -18.64 15.01
C ILE A 34 -6.41 -18.57 14.38
N PRO A 35 -7.13 -19.70 14.23
CA PRO A 35 -8.44 -19.71 13.62
C PRO A 35 -9.49 -19.04 14.52
N VAL A 36 -10.51 -18.47 13.89
CA VAL A 36 -11.66 -17.94 14.64
C VAL A 36 -12.47 -19.10 15.24
N PRO A 37 -12.89 -19.03 16.51
CA PRO A 37 -13.73 -20.06 17.11
C PRO A 37 -15.06 -20.25 16.36
N GLY A 38 -15.48 -21.50 16.20
CA GLY A 38 -16.81 -21.83 15.66
C GLY A 38 -16.92 -21.94 14.13
N VAL A 39 -15.80 -21.89 13.41
CA VAL A 39 -15.79 -21.99 11.93
C VAL A 39 -15.03 -23.24 11.47
N ASP A 40 -15.60 -23.97 10.51
CA ASP A 40 -14.93 -25.09 9.85
C ASP A 40 -14.05 -24.58 8.71
N ILE A 41 -12.74 -24.59 8.94
CA ILE A 41 -11.72 -24.08 8.01
C ILE A 41 -11.72 -24.87 6.70
N ALA A 42 -11.96 -26.19 6.74
CA ALA A 42 -11.92 -27.03 5.55
C ALA A 42 -13.07 -26.67 4.59
N ARG A 43 -14.25 -26.38 5.14
CA ARG A 43 -15.40 -25.90 4.35
C ARG A 43 -15.20 -24.48 3.81
N VAL A 44 -14.57 -23.60 4.59
CA VAL A 44 -14.22 -22.26 4.10
C VAL A 44 -13.26 -22.34 2.92
N GLN A 45 -12.23 -23.19 2.99
CA GLN A 45 -11.27 -23.38 1.91
C GLN A 45 -11.90 -23.99 0.65
N GLU A 46 -12.67 -25.07 0.82
CA GLU A 46 -13.36 -25.74 -0.30
C GLU A 46 -14.34 -24.80 -1.01
N MET A 47 -15.04 -23.93 -0.28
CA MET A 47 -16.10 -23.09 -0.85
C MET A 47 -15.59 -21.74 -1.37
N LEU A 48 -14.66 -21.08 -0.66
CA LEU A 48 -14.09 -19.80 -1.11
C LEU A 48 -13.02 -19.97 -2.18
N PHE A 49 -12.27 -21.09 -2.16
CA PHE A 49 -11.10 -21.31 -3.01
C PHE A 49 -11.16 -22.60 -3.86
N GLY A 50 -12.07 -23.54 -3.59
CA GLY A 50 -12.13 -24.85 -4.26
C GLY A 50 -12.86 -24.92 -5.62
N GLY A 51 -13.09 -23.79 -6.29
CA GLY A 51 -13.57 -23.79 -7.68
C GLY A 51 -15.01 -24.27 -7.92
N GLY A 52 -15.85 -24.39 -6.89
CA GLY A 52 -17.27 -24.75 -7.02
C GLY A 52 -18.14 -23.60 -7.56
N ALA A 53 -18.69 -23.78 -8.76
CA ALA A 53 -19.95 -23.27 -9.36
C ALA A 53 -20.54 -21.88 -9.00
N GLY A 54 -19.75 -20.93 -8.46
CA GLY A 54 -20.32 -19.68 -7.94
C GLY A 54 -19.42 -18.46 -8.01
N GLY A 55 -18.49 -18.38 -8.95
CA GLY A 55 -17.84 -17.14 -9.41
C GLY A 55 -17.15 -16.15 -8.42
N ALA A 56 -17.25 -16.33 -7.11
CA ALA A 56 -16.80 -15.37 -6.12
C ALA A 56 -15.30 -15.50 -5.78
N GLY A 57 -14.66 -16.60 -6.19
CA GLY A 57 -13.26 -16.92 -5.84
C GLY A 57 -12.24 -15.84 -6.23
N GLY A 58 -12.45 -15.12 -7.34
CA GLY A 58 -11.50 -14.10 -7.80
C GLY A 58 -11.37 -12.88 -6.86
N VAL A 59 -12.45 -12.45 -6.21
CA VAL A 59 -12.43 -11.32 -5.27
C VAL A 59 -11.81 -11.74 -3.94
N PHE A 60 -12.17 -12.93 -3.44
CA PHE A 60 -11.67 -13.45 -2.18
C PHE A 60 -10.20 -13.87 -2.24
N ASP A 61 -9.73 -14.36 -3.39
CA ASP A 61 -8.31 -14.65 -3.58
C ASP A 61 -7.47 -13.38 -3.59
N PHE A 62 -7.96 -12.32 -4.22
CA PHE A 62 -7.32 -11.00 -4.13
C PHE A 62 -7.33 -10.44 -2.71
N LEU A 63 -8.42 -10.60 -1.95
CA LEU A 63 -8.45 -10.22 -0.52
C LEU A 63 -7.48 -11.05 0.32
N ASP A 64 -7.38 -12.35 0.07
CA ASP A 64 -6.46 -13.24 0.78
C ASP A 64 -5.00 -12.97 0.43
N LEU A 65 -4.72 -12.38 -0.73
CA LEU A 65 -3.39 -11.86 -1.06
C LEU A 65 -2.98 -10.73 -0.10
N PHE A 66 -3.86 -9.78 0.20
CA PHE A 66 -3.59 -8.72 1.19
C PHE A 66 -3.62 -9.26 2.63
N ALA A 67 -4.33 -10.35 2.87
CA ALA A 67 -4.36 -11.04 4.16
C ALA A 67 -3.19 -12.01 4.35
N GLY A 68 -2.45 -12.33 3.29
CA GLY A 68 -1.30 -13.23 3.34
C GLY A 68 -1.64 -14.66 3.74
N GLY A 69 -2.83 -15.17 3.35
CA GLY A 69 -3.32 -16.50 3.74
C GLY A 69 -4.15 -16.52 5.03
N ALA A 70 -4.38 -15.36 5.65
CA ALA A 70 -5.17 -15.26 6.87
C ALA A 70 -6.68 -15.43 6.63
N LEU A 71 -7.17 -15.16 5.40
CA LEU A 71 -8.57 -15.36 5.03
C LEU A 71 -8.83 -16.81 4.62
N SER A 72 -7.90 -17.45 3.90
CA SER A 72 -7.99 -18.88 3.57
C SER A 72 -7.92 -19.79 4.79
N ASN A 73 -7.19 -19.41 5.85
CA ASN A 73 -7.22 -20.13 7.13
C ASN A 73 -8.31 -19.63 8.10
N PHE A 74 -9.15 -18.69 7.66
CA PHE A 74 -10.16 -18.00 8.47
C PHE A 74 -9.69 -17.66 9.89
N SER A 75 -8.54 -16.99 9.95
CA SER A 75 -7.89 -16.58 11.20
C SER A 75 -8.53 -15.34 11.82
N ILE A 76 -8.16 -15.02 13.06
CA ILE A 76 -8.52 -13.75 13.71
C ILE A 76 -8.12 -12.51 12.89
N PHE A 77 -7.15 -12.67 11.96
CA PHE A 77 -6.68 -11.63 11.04
C PHE A 77 -7.26 -11.76 9.62
N ALA A 78 -8.36 -12.50 9.42
CA ALA A 78 -8.94 -12.73 8.10
C ALA A 78 -9.31 -11.43 7.34
N MET A 79 -9.71 -10.37 8.05
CA MET A 79 -9.98 -9.05 7.42
C MET A 79 -8.70 -8.25 7.13
N SER A 80 -7.55 -8.69 7.62
CA SER A 80 -6.25 -8.02 7.50
C SER A 80 -6.33 -6.56 7.97
N ILE A 81 -5.47 -5.70 7.43
CA ILE A 81 -5.47 -4.25 7.66
C ILE A 81 -6.43 -3.51 6.69
N THR A 82 -7.24 -4.23 5.92
CA THR A 82 -8.11 -3.66 4.88
C THR A 82 -9.16 -2.66 5.40
N PRO A 83 -9.81 -2.85 6.57
CA PRO A 83 -10.76 -1.87 7.09
C PRO A 83 -10.07 -0.55 7.44
N TYR A 84 -8.81 -0.61 7.90
CA TYR A 84 -8.00 0.57 8.21
C TYR A 84 -7.59 1.33 6.94
N ILE A 85 -7.13 0.61 5.92
CA ILE A 85 -6.80 1.21 4.61
C ILE A 85 -8.02 1.95 4.08
N THR A 86 -9.18 1.30 4.10
CA THR A 86 -10.44 1.89 3.63
C THR A 86 -10.83 3.13 4.44
N ALA A 87 -10.76 3.07 5.77
CA ALA A 87 -11.02 4.23 6.63
C ALA A 87 -10.07 5.42 6.34
N SER A 88 -8.78 5.13 6.15
CA SER A 88 -7.77 6.14 5.84
C SER A 88 -8.02 6.81 4.49
N ILE A 89 -8.41 6.02 3.47
CA ILE A 89 -8.80 6.53 2.15
C ILE A 89 -10.02 7.44 2.26
N ILE A 90 -11.06 7.00 2.96
CA ILE A 90 -12.29 7.80 3.14
C ILE A 90 -11.96 9.15 3.77
N LEU A 91 -11.16 9.17 4.84
CA LEU A 91 -10.80 10.43 5.48
C LEU A 91 -9.86 11.30 4.64
N GLN A 92 -8.98 10.72 3.83
CA GLN A 92 -8.17 11.49 2.88
C GLN A 92 -9.01 12.12 1.77
N LEU A 93 -10.03 11.41 1.27
CA LEU A 93 -10.99 11.96 0.31
C LEU A 93 -11.86 13.06 0.94
N LEU A 94 -12.33 12.84 2.17
CA LEU A 94 -13.15 13.81 2.89
C LEU A 94 -12.39 15.09 3.26
N GLN A 95 -11.06 15.04 3.40
CA GLN A 95 -10.24 16.25 3.62
C GLN A 95 -10.34 17.25 2.47
N VAL A 96 -10.55 16.79 1.24
CA VAL A 96 -10.69 17.67 0.07
C VAL A 96 -12.09 18.27 -0.03
N VAL A 97 -13.09 17.55 0.46
CA VAL A 97 -14.51 17.94 0.35
C VAL A 97 -14.96 18.77 1.56
N ILE A 98 -14.41 18.51 2.74
CA ILE A 98 -14.80 19.14 4.00
C ILE A 98 -13.71 20.11 4.48
N PRO A 99 -13.94 21.44 4.41
CA PRO A 99 -12.94 22.45 4.76
C PRO A 99 -12.40 22.32 6.18
N ARG A 100 -13.25 21.91 7.15
CA ARG A 100 -12.80 21.68 8.53
C ARG A 100 -11.76 20.56 8.66
N LEU A 101 -11.87 19.51 7.85
CA LEU A 101 -10.88 18.43 7.85
C LEU A 101 -9.58 18.90 7.17
N GLU A 102 -9.68 19.76 6.17
CA GLU A 102 -8.52 20.42 5.54
C GLU A 102 -7.78 21.33 6.53
N GLU A 103 -8.51 22.16 7.28
CA GLU A 103 -7.96 23.03 8.33
C GLU A 103 -7.24 22.20 9.40
N LEU A 104 -7.88 21.13 9.88
CA LEU A 104 -7.25 20.17 10.79
C LEU A 104 -5.98 19.55 10.18
N ALA A 105 -5.95 19.25 8.88
CA ALA A 105 -4.73 18.73 8.24
C ALA A 105 -3.61 19.79 8.23
N ARG A 106 -3.95 21.08 8.16
CA ARG A 106 -3.03 22.23 8.16
C ARG A 106 -2.56 22.66 9.55
N GLU A 107 -3.30 22.32 10.62
CA GLU A 107 -2.94 22.59 12.04
C GLU A 107 -1.67 21.85 12.54
N GLY A 108 -1.00 21.08 11.68
CA GLY A 108 0.29 20.46 11.99
C GLY A 108 0.16 19.16 12.77
N ARG A 109 0.92 19.00 13.86
CA ARG A 109 1.02 17.72 14.59
C ARG A 109 -0.26 17.36 15.35
N GLU A 110 -0.93 18.32 15.97
CA GLU A 110 -2.16 18.06 16.74
C GLU A 110 -3.33 17.71 15.83
N GLY A 111 -3.47 18.42 14.71
CA GLY A 111 -4.49 18.13 13.71
C GLY A 111 -4.32 16.75 13.07
N LYS A 112 -3.09 16.35 12.73
CA LYS A 112 -2.78 14.98 12.27
C LYS A 112 -3.16 13.90 13.29
N LYS A 113 -2.98 14.15 14.60
CA LYS A 113 -3.40 13.23 15.66
C LYS A 113 -4.93 13.08 15.70
N LYS A 114 -5.69 14.18 15.56
CA LYS A 114 -7.16 14.14 15.51
C LYS A 114 -7.67 13.37 14.29
N ILE A 115 -7.07 13.60 13.11
CA ILE A 115 -7.41 12.84 11.90
C ILE A 115 -7.13 11.35 12.12
N ALA A 116 -5.98 11.00 12.69
CA ALA A 116 -5.66 9.61 13.02
C ALA A 116 -6.69 8.99 13.99
N GLN A 117 -7.15 9.74 14.99
CA GLN A 117 -8.19 9.29 15.92
C GLN A 117 -9.53 9.02 15.19
N TYR A 118 -9.94 9.88 14.26
CA TYR A 118 -11.11 9.62 13.42
C TYR A 118 -10.91 8.39 12.54
N THR A 119 -9.71 8.19 11.98
CA THR A 119 -9.39 6.98 11.21
C THR A 119 -9.55 5.74 12.07
N ARG A 120 -9.12 5.75 13.33
CA ARG A 120 -9.27 4.62 14.25
C ARG A 120 -10.74 4.30 14.52
N TYR A 121 -11.57 5.30 14.82
CA TYR A 121 -13.00 5.07 15.06
C TYR A 121 -13.71 4.54 13.82
N LEU A 122 -13.42 5.12 12.65
CA LEU A 122 -13.97 4.65 11.40
C LEU A 122 -13.51 3.22 11.06
N THR A 123 -12.25 2.89 11.36
CA THR A 123 -11.71 1.54 11.17
C THR A 123 -12.48 0.51 11.98
N VAL A 124 -12.74 0.77 13.26
CA VAL A 124 -13.50 -0.15 14.12
C VAL A 124 -14.93 -0.30 13.62
N ALA A 125 -15.59 0.80 13.24
CA ALA A 125 -16.94 0.76 12.69
C ALA A 125 -17.00 -0.05 11.37
N LEU A 126 -16.06 0.17 10.45
CA LEU A 126 -15.96 -0.60 9.21
C LEU A 126 -15.63 -2.07 9.45
N ALA A 127 -14.74 -2.37 10.41
CA ALA A 127 -14.40 -3.73 10.77
C ALA A 127 -15.61 -4.50 11.34
N LEU A 128 -16.46 -3.84 12.13
CA LEU A 128 -17.71 -4.44 12.62
C LEU A 128 -18.67 -4.76 11.47
N VAL A 129 -18.88 -3.80 10.55
CA VAL A 129 -19.79 -3.98 9.41
C VAL A 129 -19.26 -5.05 8.45
N GLN A 130 -17.97 -5.00 8.11
CA GLN A 130 -17.33 -5.95 7.20
C GLN A 130 -17.24 -7.35 7.84
N GLY A 131 -16.93 -7.43 9.14
CA GLY A 131 -16.89 -8.68 9.90
C GLY A 131 -18.26 -9.35 9.95
N PHE A 132 -19.32 -8.57 10.20
CA PHE A 132 -20.69 -9.06 10.11
C PHE A 132 -21.04 -9.57 8.71
N GLY A 133 -20.65 -8.81 7.68
CA GLY A 133 -20.85 -9.20 6.28
C GLY A 133 -20.18 -10.52 5.91
N ILE A 134 -18.89 -10.67 6.22
CA ILE A 134 -18.14 -11.91 5.94
C ILE A 134 -18.74 -13.09 6.73
N THR A 135 -19.12 -12.87 7.99
CA THR A 135 -19.70 -13.92 8.84
C THR A 135 -21.05 -14.39 8.30
N THR A 136 -21.91 -13.47 7.87
CA THR A 136 -23.22 -13.80 7.29
C THR A 136 -23.09 -14.47 5.93
N TYR A 137 -22.12 -14.07 5.12
CA TYR A 137 -21.81 -14.73 3.85
C TYR A 137 -21.39 -16.19 4.08
N ILE A 138 -20.39 -16.43 4.93
CA ILE A 138 -19.88 -17.78 5.23
C ILE A 138 -20.93 -18.67 5.89
N ARG A 139 -21.84 -18.07 6.68
CA ARG A 139 -23.00 -18.77 7.24
C ARG A 139 -23.93 -19.34 6.16
N GLN A 140 -24.20 -18.59 5.08
CA GLN A 140 -25.09 -19.07 4.01
C GLN A 140 -24.55 -20.33 3.32
N PHE A 141 -23.24 -20.55 3.35
CA PHE A 141 -22.58 -21.72 2.78
C PHE A 141 -22.39 -22.89 3.76
N GLY A 142 -22.94 -22.81 4.99
CA GLY A 142 -22.93 -23.92 5.93
C GLY A 142 -21.57 -24.21 6.60
N ALA A 143 -20.61 -23.29 6.53
CA ALA A 143 -19.30 -23.43 7.18
C ALA A 143 -19.30 -23.16 8.70
N ILE A 144 -20.48 -22.87 9.26
CA ILE A 144 -20.70 -22.76 10.72
C ILE A 144 -21.59 -23.94 11.12
N PRO A 145 -21.03 -24.98 11.79
CA PRO A 145 -21.73 -26.24 12.07
C PRO A 145 -23.03 -26.08 12.88
N ASN A 146 -23.16 -25.00 13.67
CA ASN A 146 -24.38 -24.57 14.36
C ASN A 146 -24.42 -23.04 14.47
N PRO A 147 -25.18 -22.31 13.64
CA PRO A 147 -25.18 -20.85 13.68
C PRO A 147 -26.06 -20.31 14.82
N SER A 148 -25.53 -20.27 16.05
CA SER A 148 -26.15 -19.48 17.12
C SER A 148 -25.88 -17.99 16.92
N ILE A 149 -26.79 -17.13 17.40
CA ILE A 149 -26.55 -15.68 17.46
C ILE A 149 -25.28 -15.39 18.28
N PHE A 150 -25.01 -16.21 19.31
CA PHE A 150 -23.81 -16.12 20.13
C PHE A 150 -22.54 -16.35 19.31
N ASP A 151 -22.49 -17.39 18.47
CA ASP A 151 -21.32 -17.72 17.65
C ASP A 151 -21.02 -16.62 16.63
N ILE A 152 -22.07 -16.05 16.01
CA ILE A 152 -21.93 -14.91 15.09
C ILE A 152 -21.31 -13.71 15.80
N ILE A 153 -21.78 -13.37 17.01
CA ILE A 153 -21.23 -12.26 17.80
C ILE A 153 -19.76 -12.52 18.15
N VAL A 154 -19.42 -13.75 18.57
CA VAL A 154 -18.04 -14.14 18.89
C VAL A 154 -17.13 -14.02 17.68
N ILE A 155 -17.57 -14.47 16.49
CA ILE A 155 -16.81 -14.36 15.25
C ILE A 155 -16.58 -12.88 14.89
N VAL A 156 -17.64 -12.06 14.89
CA VAL A 156 -17.55 -10.64 14.52
C VAL A 156 -16.64 -9.87 15.48
N ILE A 157 -16.77 -10.11 16.79
CA ILE A 157 -15.88 -9.49 17.79
C ILE A 157 -14.45 -9.96 17.60
N SER A 158 -14.21 -11.25 17.33
CA SER A 158 -12.87 -11.80 17.12
C SER A 158 -12.18 -11.17 15.90
N LEU A 159 -12.89 -11.06 14.77
CA LEU A 159 -12.40 -10.43 13.55
C LEU A 159 -12.12 -8.92 13.76
N THR A 160 -13.02 -8.23 14.47
CA THR A 160 -12.89 -6.80 14.77
C THR A 160 -11.72 -6.55 15.72
N ALA A 161 -11.59 -7.37 16.77
CA ALA A 161 -10.49 -7.32 17.72
C ALA A 161 -9.15 -7.60 17.02
N GLY A 162 -9.10 -8.61 16.15
CA GLY A 162 -7.92 -8.90 15.33
C GLY A 162 -7.50 -7.72 14.47
N THR A 163 -8.43 -7.13 13.72
CA THR A 163 -8.15 -5.93 12.89
C THR A 163 -7.68 -4.74 13.73
N THR A 164 -8.31 -4.50 14.88
CA THR A 164 -7.94 -3.39 15.78
C THR A 164 -6.55 -3.62 16.36
N PHE A 165 -6.21 -4.86 16.70
CA PHE A 165 -4.88 -5.24 17.14
C PHE A 165 -3.83 -5.05 16.04
N LEU A 166 -4.13 -5.40 14.78
CA LEU A 166 -3.25 -5.14 13.64
C LEU A 166 -3.01 -3.65 13.42
N MET A 167 -4.07 -2.84 13.51
CA MET A 167 -3.96 -1.38 13.45
C MET A 167 -3.03 -0.87 14.55
N TRP A 168 -3.23 -1.33 15.78
CA TRP A 168 -2.37 -0.97 16.90
C TRP A 168 -0.90 -1.39 16.66
N LEU A 169 -0.64 -2.61 16.21
CA LEU A 169 0.71 -3.06 15.84
C LEU A 169 1.35 -2.18 14.77
N GLY A 170 0.58 -1.79 13.74
CA GLY A 170 1.05 -0.87 12.70
C GLY A 170 1.45 0.49 13.26
N GLU A 171 0.71 1.01 14.25
CA GLU A 171 1.05 2.27 14.92
C GLU A 171 2.27 2.12 15.83
N GLN A 172 2.41 0.99 16.53
CA GLN A 172 3.60 0.70 17.33
C GLN A 172 4.87 0.64 16.46
N VAL A 173 4.77 0.09 15.24
CA VAL A 173 5.89 0.12 14.28
C VAL A 173 6.22 1.55 13.82
N ASN A 174 5.23 2.44 13.71
CA ASN A 174 5.50 3.85 13.37
C ASN A 174 6.24 4.59 14.50
N GLU A 175 5.97 4.25 15.76
CA GLU A 175 6.57 4.92 16.92
C GLU A 175 7.93 4.33 17.31
N TYR A 176 8.02 3.01 17.39
CA TYR A 176 9.20 2.29 17.90
C TYR A 176 10.01 1.55 16.84
N GLY A 177 9.48 1.45 15.61
CA GLY A 177 10.14 0.77 14.50
C GLY A 177 10.83 1.70 13.52
N ILE A 178 11.03 1.20 12.31
CA ILE A 178 11.49 1.93 11.12
C ILE A 178 10.51 1.64 10.00
N GLY A 179 10.19 2.62 9.17
CA GLY A 179 9.24 2.49 8.07
C GLY A 179 7.85 2.99 8.43
N ASN A 180 6.90 2.68 7.55
CA ASN A 180 5.48 2.83 7.81
C ASN A 180 4.92 1.46 8.20
N GLY A 181 4.40 1.32 9.42
CA GLY A 181 3.96 0.06 9.98
C GLY A 181 2.85 -0.62 9.19
N ILE A 182 1.87 0.13 8.69
CA ILE A 182 0.81 -0.44 7.84
C ILE A 182 1.41 -0.99 6.54
N SER A 183 2.35 -0.24 5.94
CA SER A 183 3.04 -0.69 4.73
C SER A 183 3.87 -1.95 4.99
N ILE A 184 4.53 -2.05 6.15
CA ILE A 184 5.30 -3.23 6.57
C ILE A 184 4.39 -4.44 6.84
N LEU A 185 3.20 -4.24 7.42
CA LEU A 185 2.23 -5.32 7.63
C LEU A 185 1.76 -5.89 6.27
N ILE A 186 1.41 -5.03 5.30
CA ILE A 186 1.04 -5.48 3.94
C ILE A 186 2.20 -6.19 3.25
N PHE A 187 3.41 -5.64 3.37
CA PHE A 187 4.64 -6.26 2.87
C PHE A 187 4.85 -7.66 3.45
N THR A 188 4.62 -7.82 4.76
CA THR A 188 4.71 -9.11 5.45
C THR A 188 3.66 -10.09 4.97
N SER A 189 2.42 -9.64 4.72
CA SER A 189 1.33 -10.44 4.14
C SER A 189 1.71 -11.02 2.78
N ILE A 190 2.19 -10.17 1.88
CA ILE A 190 2.56 -10.55 0.52
C ILE A 190 3.75 -11.52 0.54
N ILE A 191 4.79 -11.21 1.30
CA ILE A 191 6.03 -12.01 1.29
C ILE A 191 5.82 -13.42 1.81
N ALA A 192 4.96 -13.67 2.79
CA ALA A 192 4.84 -15.05 3.28
C ALA A 192 3.89 -15.93 2.48
N ARG A 193 3.25 -15.43 1.41
CA ARG A 193 2.69 -16.29 0.36
C ARG A 193 3.76 -16.76 -0.64
N PHE A 194 4.84 -15.99 -0.80
CA PHE A 194 5.95 -16.27 -1.73
C PHE A 194 6.50 -17.71 -1.64
N PRO A 195 6.73 -18.31 -0.44
CA PRO A 195 7.20 -19.70 -0.36
C PRO A 195 6.17 -20.71 -0.88
N SER A 196 4.89 -20.51 -0.58
CA SER A 196 3.79 -21.37 -1.04
C SER A 196 3.64 -21.29 -2.56
N ASP A 197 3.72 -20.09 -3.13
CA ASP A 197 3.63 -19.86 -4.59
C ASP A 197 4.79 -20.54 -5.33
N ILE A 198 6.00 -20.55 -4.75
CA ILE A 198 7.14 -21.30 -5.30
C ILE A 198 6.89 -22.80 -5.25
N MET A 199 6.36 -23.31 -4.13
CA MET A 199 6.06 -24.73 -3.98
C MET A 199 4.98 -25.20 -4.98
N GLU A 200 3.96 -24.37 -5.21
CA GLU A 200 2.90 -24.62 -6.20
C GLU A 200 3.46 -24.55 -7.63
N THR A 201 4.25 -23.53 -7.95
CA THR A 201 4.91 -23.45 -9.26
C THR A 201 5.81 -24.66 -9.51
N TRP A 202 6.50 -25.14 -8.46
CA TRP A 202 7.35 -26.32 -8.53
C TRP A 202 6.56 -27.63 -8.66
N SER A 203 5.37 -27.73 -8.07
CA SER A 203 4.48 -28.89 -8.24
C SER A 203 3.89 -28.91 -9.65
N LEU A 204 3.50 -27.76 -10.20
CA LEU A 204 3.03 -27.59 -11.58
C LEU A 204 4.12 -27.90 -12.61
N PHE A 205 5.38 -27.54 -12.31
CA PHE A 205 6.53 -27.93 -13.11
C PHE A 205 6.73 -29.45 -13.12
N ARG A 206 6.62 -30.11 -11.96
CA ARG A 206 6.69 -31.58 -11.86
C ARG A 206 5.51 -32.30 -12.53
N ALA A 207 4.33 -31.68 -12.52
CA ALA A 207 3.13 -32.19 -13.19
C ALA A 207 3.17 -32.05 -14.72
N GLY A 208 4.19 -31.37 -15.27
CA GLY A 208 4.36 -31.18 -16.72
C GLY A 208 3.44 -30.13 -17.34
N THR A 209 2.59 -29.48 -16.54
CA THR A 209 1.70 -28.39 -16.97
C THR A 209 2.46 -27.12 -17.31
N VAL A 210 3.62 -26.89 -16.69
CA VAL A 210 4.49 -25.73 -16.93
C VAL A 210 5.81 -26.18 -17.52
N THR A 211 6.08 -25.76 -18.76
CA THR A 211 7.36 -26.05 -19.43
C THR A 211 8.50 -25.20 -18.85
N ALA A 212 9.73 -25.73 -18.84
CA ALA A 212 10.93 -25.00 -18.42
C ALA A 212 11.10 -23.65 -19.15
N PHE A 213 10.64 -23.59 -20.41
CA PHE A 213 10.63 -22.36 -21.21
C PHE A 213 9.74 -21.26 -20.63
N ASN A 214 8.52 -21.59 -20.19
CA ASN A 214 7.60 -20.63 -19.57
C ASN A 214 8.15 -20.08 -18.25
N LEU A 215 8.80 -20.95 -17.46
CA LEU A 215 9.40 -20.56 -16.18
C LEU A 215 10.60 -19.62 -16.39
N LEU A 216 11.41 -19.85 -17.44
CA LEU A 216 12.52 -18.98 -17.80
C LEU A 216 12.05 -17.60 -18.30
N ILE A 217 11.01 -17.56 -19.14
CA ILE A 217 10.38 -16.30 -19.58
C ILE A 217 9.83 -15.54 -18.37
N PHE A 218 9.14 -16.23 -17.46
CA PHE A 218 8.60 -15.64 -16.25
C PHE A 218 9.71 -14.99 -15.40
N LEU A 219 10.81 -15.69 -15.16
CA LEU A 219 11.93 -15.16 -14.38
C LEU A 219 12.56 -13.92 -15.01
N ILE A 220 12.80 -13.95 -16.33
CA ILE A 220 13.36 -12.80 -17.06
C ILE A 220 12.42 -11.60 -16.96
N LEU A 221 11.13 -11.82 -17.16
CA LEU A 221 10.15 -10.74 -17.11
C LEU A 221 10.00 -10.17 -15.69
N ALA A 222 10.00 -11.03 -14.66
CA ALA A 222 9.99 -10.59 -13.27
C ALA A 222 11.17 -9.67 -12.95
N ILE A 223 12.38 -10.02 -13.41
CA ILE A 223 13.58 -9.17 -13.26
C ILE A 223 13.40 -7.83 -13.99
N ILE A 224 12.89 -7.84 -15.22
CA ILE A 224 12.64 -6.62 -16.00
C ILE A 224 11.63 -5.71 -15.29
N ILE A 225 10.55 -6.27 -14.76
CA ILE A 225 9.53 -5.52 -14.02
C ILE A 225 10.13 -4.91 -12.75
N VAL A 226 10.87 -5.70 -11.97
CA VAL A 226 11.54 -5.23 -10.76
C VAL A 226 12.50 -4.08 -11.08
N ALA A 227 13.34 -4.25 -12.11
CA ALA A 227 14.28 -3.22 -12.54
C ALA A 227 13.55 -1.95 -13.02
N GLY A 228 12.47 -2.10 -13.78
CA GLY A 228 11.61 -1.01 -14.23
C GLY A 228 11.00 -0.24 -13.06
N ILE A 229 10.46 -0.95 -12.06
CA ILE A 229 9.88 -0.32 -10.86
C ILE A 229 10.96 0.46 -10.11
N ILE A 230 12.13 -0.13 -9.87
CA ILE A 230 13.24 0.56 -9.19
C ILE A 230 13.67 1.81 -9.97
N PHE A 231 13.80 1.71 -11.29
CA PHE A 231 14.21 2.81 -12.15
C PHE A 231 13.24 4.00 -12.05
N VAL A 232 11.93 3.75 -12.12
CA VAL A 232 10.93 4.83 -12.03
C VAL A 232 10.79 5.36 -10.60
N GLN A 233 10.89 4.51 -9.58
CA GLN A 233 10.79 4.92 -8.18
C GLN A 233 11.96 5.81 -7.74
N GLN A 234 13.17 5.55 -8.26
CA GLN A 234 14.36 6.37 -8.01
C GLN A 234 14.47 7.56 -8.96
N GLY A 235 13.72 7.57 -10.06
CA GLY A 235 13.67 8.66 -10.99
C GLY A 235 13.24 9.96 -10.31
N GLU A 236 14.07 11.00 -10.42
CA GLU A 236 13.78 12.34 -9.92
C GLU A 236 14.08 13.41 -10.96
N ARG A 237 13.22 14.42 -11.02
CA ARG A 237 13.45 15.66 -11.73
C ARG A 237 14.00 16.70 -10.77
N ARG A 238 15.26 17.06 -10.96
CA ARG A 238 15.93 18.08 -10.14
C ARG A 238 15.60 19.48 -10.64
N ILE A 239 14.87 20.26 -9.84
CA ILE A 239 14.58 21.67 -10.14
C ILE A 239 15.64 22.53 -9.46
N PRO A 240 16.48 23.28 -10.20
CA PRO A 240 17.51 24.11 -9.60
C PRO A 240 16.89 25.28 -8.83
N VAL A 241 17.41 25.50 -7.63
CA VAL A 241 17.03 26.62 -6.75
C VAL A 241 18.28 27.37 -6.35
N GLN A 242 18.18 28.69 -6.34
CA GLN A 242 19.22 29.57 -5.81
C GLN A 242 18.67 30.31 -4.60
N TYR A 243 19.42 30.27 -3.51
CA TYR A 243 19.15 31.11 -2.35
C TYR A 243 19.91 32.42 -2.51
N SER A 244 19.22 33.52 -2.18
CA SER A 244 19.81 34.86 -2.22
C SER A 244 21.10 34.92 -1.42
N LYS A 245 22.17 35.43 -2.05
CA LYS A 245 23.47 35.67 -1.43
C LYS A 245 23.33 36.83 -0.43
N ARG A 246 23.82 36.66 0.80
CA ARG A 246 23.96 37.75 1.76
C ARG A 246 25.41 38.21 1.74
N ILE A 247 25.67 39.40 1.21
CA ILE A 247 26.99 40.01 1.24
C ILE A 247 27.10 40.75 2.58
N VAL A 248 28.05 40.34 3.43
CA VAL A 248 28.36 41.05 4.69
C VAL A 248 29.84 41.41 4.65
N GLY A 249 30.15 42.70 4.55
CA GLY A 249 31.51 43.19 4.33
C GLY A 249 32.07 42.79 2.97
N ARG A 250 33.30 42.24 2.92
CA ARG A 250 33.96 41.77 1.67
C ARG A 250 33.75 40.27 1.40
N LYS A 251 33.00 39.56 2.24
CA LYS A 251 32.76 38.11 2.09
C LYS A 251 31.31 37.84 1.68
N VAL A 252 31.16 37.03 0.63
CA VAL A 252 29.86 36.56 0.15
C VAL A 252 29.49 35.33 0.97
N TYR A 253 28.44 35.43 1.79
CA TYR A 253 27.87 34.29 2.50
C TYR A 253 26.63 33.79 1.74
N GLY A 254 26.58 32.48 1.49
CA GLY A 254 25.47 31.84 0.79
C GLY A 254 25.57 31.88 -0.74
N GLY A 255 24.46 31.57 -1.41
CA GLY A 255 24.39 31.43 -2.86
C GLY A 255 24.77 30.06 -3.41
N ARG A 256 24.73 29.01 -2.58
CA ARG A 256 24.88 27.64 -3.06
C ARG A 256 23.66 27.29 -3.90
N SER A 257 23.89 26.89 -5.15
CA SER A 257 22.84 26.29 -5.97
C SER A 257 22.43 24.97 -5.32
N THR A 258 21.16 24.85 -4.97
CA THR A 258 20.57 23.60 -4.54
C THR A 258 19.58 23.13 -5.60
N HIS A 259 18.94 22.00 -5.36
CA HIS A 259 17.82 21.58 -6.17
C HIS A 259 16.71 21.04 -5.27
N ILE A 260 15.47 21.20 -5.72
CA ILE A 260 14.33 20.50 -5.16
C ILE A 260 14.15 19.21 -5.98
N PRO A 261 14.32 18.02 -5.38
CA PRO A 261 14.06 16.77 -6.05
C PRO A 261 12.55 16.55 -6.16
N MET A 262 12.03 16.51 -7.38
CA MET A 262 10.67 16.05 -7.65
C MET A 262 10.72 14.60 -8.15
N LYS A 263 10.33 13.64 -7.32
CA LYS A 263 10.26 12.22 -7.74
C LYS A 263 9.26 12.04 -8.87
N VAL A 264 9.56 11.12 -9.79
CA VAL A 264 8.64 10.74 -10.89
C VAL A 264 7.36 10.13 -10.30
N ASN A 265 7.52 9.33 -9.25
CA ASN A 265 6.43 8.80 -8.46
C ASN A 265 6.50 9.33 -7.01
N GLN A 266 5.90 10.49 -6.77
CA GLN A 266 5.75 11.04 -5.41
C GLN A 266 4.80 10.20 -4.56
N ALA A 267 3.79 9.60 -5.20
CA ALA A 267 2.74 8.87 -4.53
C ALA A 267 3.16 7.48 -4.04
N GLY A 268 4.27 6.96 -4.56
CA GLY A 268 4.75 5.62 -4.26
C GLY A 268 3.73 4.57 -4.70
N VAL A 269 3.40 3.66 -3.79
CA VAL A 269 2.51 2.52 -4.05
C VAL A 269 1.05 2.83 -3.71
N MET A 270 0.80 3.86 -2.89
CA MET A 270 -0.51 4.17 -2.32
C MET A 270 -1.64 4.28 -3.35
N PRO A 271 -1.46 4.92 -4.53
CA PRO A 271 -2.52 5.00 -5.54
C PRO A 271 -3.05 3.66 -6.02
N VAL A 272 -2.14 2.68 -6.19
CA VAL A 272 -2.49 1.35 -6.69
C VAL A 272 -3.29 0.58 -5.64
N ILE A 273 -2.91 0.74 -4.37
CA ILE A 273 -3.67 0.20 -3.22
C ILE A 273 -5.05 0.84 -3.18
N PHE A 274 -5.15 2.17 -3.33
CA PHE A 274 -6.43 2.88 -3.27
C PHE A 274 -7.37 2.47 -4.40
N ALA A 275 -6.86 2.38 -5.63
CA ALA A 275 -7.62 1.91 -6.78
C ALA A 275 -8.16 0.49 -6.52
N SER A 276 -7.34 -0.40 -5.96
CA SER A 276 -7.77 -1.76 -5.65
C SER A 276 -8.82 -1.81 -4.53
N SER A 277 -8.63 -1.07 -3.43
CA SER A 277 -9.58 -1.05 -2.31
C SER A 277 -10.94 -0.47 -2.71
N VAL A 278 -10.96 0.57 -3.54
CA VAL A 278 -12.21 1.18 -4.04
C VAL A 278 -12.97 0.23 -4.96
N LEU A 279 -12.28 -0.55 -5.81
CA LEU A 279 -12.94 -1.55 -6.66
C LEU A 279 -13.44 -2.76 -5.88
N LEU A 280 -12.73 -3.16 -4.81
CA LEU A 280 -13.16 -4.25 -3.96
C LEU A 280 -14.42 -3.91 -3.15
N PHE A 281 -14.58 -2.65 -2.76
CA PHE A 281 -15.65 -2.23 -1.85
C PHE A 281 -17.07 -2.58 -2.36
N PRO A 282 -17.47 -2.26 -3.61
CA PRO A 282 -18.74 -2.72 -4.15
C PRO A 282 -18.85 -4.25 -4.25
N GLY A 283 -17.76 -4.94 -4.59
CA GLY A 283 -17.75 -6.41 -4.71
C GLY A 283 -18.05 -7.08 -3.37
N VAL A 284 -17.45 -6.58 -2.28
CA VAL A 284 -17.71 -7.06 -0.92
C VAL A 284 -19.15 -6.76 -0.50
N ILE A 285 -19.67 -5.56 -0.74
CA ILE A 285 -21.07 -5.21 -0.41
C ILE A 285 -22.05 -6.09 -1.17
N ALA A 286 -21.78 -6.33 -2.45
CA ALA A 286 -22.65 -7.11 -3.31
C ALA A 286 -22.71 -8.59 -2.93
N GLN A 287 -21.64 -9.12 -2.33
CA GLN A 287 -21.65 -10.48 -1.76
C GLN A 287 -22.44 -10.55 -0.44
N ILE A 288 -22.55 -9.44 0.30
CA ILE A 288 -23.25 -9.39 1.59
C ILE A 288 -24.76 -9.16 1.41
N LEU A 289 -25.17 -8.43 0.37
CA LEU A 289 -26.58 -8.07 0.13
C LEU A 289 -27.24 -9.01 -0.89
N PRO A 290 -28.32 -9.74 -0.54
CA PRO A 290 -29.00 -10.70 -1.42
C PRO A 290 -29.96 -10.00 -2.40
N PHE A 291 -29.52 -8.94 -3.07
CA PHE A 291 -30.30 -8.25 -4.09
C PHE A 291 -29.75 -8.61 -5.48
N GLY A 292 -30.61 -9.04 -6.42
CA GLY A 292 -30.18 -9.50 -7.75
C GLY A 292 -29.44 -8.46 -8.60
N TRP A 293 -29.61 -7.16 -8.32
CA TRP A 293 -28.80 -6.10 -8.96
C TRP A 293 -27.36 -6.07 -8.42
N ALA A 294 -27.16 -6.46 -7.17
CA ALA A 294 -25.86 -6.50 -6.52
C ALA A 294 -25.03 -7.66 -7.08
N GLU A 295 -25.62 -8.84 -7.29
CA GLU A 295 -24.96 -9.95 -8.00
C GLU A 295 -24.58 -9.59 -9.44
N GLY A 296 -25.45 -8.85 -10.14
CA GLY A 296 -25.15 -8.31 -11.48
C GLY A 296 -23.94 -7.37 -11.49
N MET A 297 -23.84 -6.47 -10.51
CA MET A 297 -22.68 -5.58 -10.34
C MET A 297 -21.41 -6.34 -9.92
N ALA A 298 -21.53 -7.30 -9.00
CA ALA A 298 -20.42 -8.14 -8.57
C ALA A 298 -19.82 -8.91 -9.75
N ASN A 299 -20.66 -9.46 -10.64
CA ASN A 299 -20.24 -10.18 -11.82
C ASN A 299 -19.50 -9.31 -12.84
N VAL A 300 -19.91 -8.04 -12.97
CA VAL A 300 -19.27 -7.07 -13.88
C VAL A 300 -17.92 -6.59 -13.33
N ILE A 301 -17.76 -6.52 -12.00
CA ILE A 301 -16.55 -6.03 -11.30
C ILE A 301 -15.64 -7.20 -10.86
N ARG A 302 -15.80 -8.40 -11.42
CA ARG A 302 -14.90 -9.53 -11.08
C ARG A 302 -13.47 -9.25 -11.53
N PRO A 303 -12.45 -9.50 -10.69
CA PRO A 303 -11.05 -9.50 -11.12
C PRO A 303 -10.88 -10.40 -12.35
N GLY A 304 -10.29 -9.85 -13.41
CA GLY A 304 -10.16 -10.51 -14.71
C GLY A 304 -11.23 -10.12 -15.76
N SER A 305 -12.32 -9.44 -15.39
CA SER A 305 -13.24 -8.88 -16.38
C SER A 305 -12.58 -7.70 -17.11
N THR A 306 -12.88 -7.54 -18.41
CA THR A 306 -12.35 -6.41 -19.19
C THR A 306 -12.73 -5.06 -18.57
N LEU A 307 -13.93 -4.96 -18.00
CA LEU A 307 -14.39 -3.76 -17.32
C LEU A 307 -13.62 -3.50 -16.02
N TYR A 308 -13.31 -4.53 -15.23
CA TYR A 308 -12.47 -4.41 -14.05
C TYR A 308 -11.07 -3.90 -14.42
N ILE A 309 -10.44 -4.46 -15.45
CA ILE A 309 -9.10 -4.06 -15.92
C ILE A 309 -9.10 -2.58 -16.35
N VAL A 310 -10.11 -2.15 -17.11
CA VAL A 310 -10.23 -0.76 -17.57
C VAL A 310 -10.47 0.20 -16.40
N LEU A 311 -11.42 -0.11 -15.52
CA LEU A 311 -11.69 0.71 -14.33
C LEU A 311 -10.49 0.76 -13.39
N TYR A 312 -9.79 -0.36 -13.20
CA TYR A 312 -8.60 -0.43 -12.37
C TYR A 312 -7.48 0.44 -12.91
N GLY A 313 -7.25 0.42 -14.23
CA GLY A 313 -6.26 1.28 -14.87
C GLY A 313 -6.60 2.77 -14.76
N LEU A 314 -7.87 3.12 -14.98
CA LEU A 314 -8.36 4.50 -14.89
C LEU A 314 -8.29 5.02 -13.45
N LEU A 315 -8.77 4.24 -12.47
CA LEU A 315 -8.70 4.59 -11.06
C LEU A 315 -7.25 4.68 -10.59
N THR A 316 -6.36 3.80 -11.03
CA THR A 316 -4.93 3.89 -10.70
C THR A 316 -4.33 5.20 -11.20
N MET A 317 -4.67 5.61 -12.43
CA MET A 317 -4.21 6.88 -12.99
C MET A 317 -4.78 8.07 -12.21
N PHE A 318 -6.09 8.06 -11.96
CA PHE A 318 -6.79 9.08 -11.18
C PHE A 318 -6.19 9.23 -9.77
N PHE A 319 -6.05 8.13 -9.02
CA PHE A 319 -5.50 8.16 -7.67
C PHE A 319 -4.02 8.57 -7.66
N THR A 320 -3.26 8.31 -8.73
CA THR A 320 -1.87 8.77 -8.81
C THR A 320 -1.80 10.29 -8.89
N TYR A 321 -2.67 10.91 -9.71
CA TYR A 321 -2.79 12.36 -9.78
C TYR A 321 -3.33 12.95 -8.47
N PHE A 322 -4.41 12.38 -7.97
CA PHE A 322 -5.07 12.84 -6.75
C PHE A 322 -4.13 12.82 -5.54
N TYR A 323 -3.45 11.70 -5.30
CA TYR A 323 -2.52 11.56 -4.18
C TYR A 323 -1.29 12.45 -4.33
N THR A 324 -0.76 12.59 -5.56
CA THR A 324 0.38 13.49 -5.80
C THR A 324 0.01 14.95 -5.53
N ALA A 325 -1.20 15.38 -5.91
CA ALA A 325 -1.68 16.74 -5.66
C ALA A 325 -1.86 17.05 -4.17
N ILE A 326 -2.34 16.08 -3.38
CA ILE A 326 -2.48 16.23 -1.93
C ILE A 326 -1.13 16.28 -1.22
N THR A 327 -0.19 15.41 -1.63
CA THR A 327 1.10 15.27 -0.94
C THR A 327 2.10 16.35 -1.31
N PHE A 328 2.04 16.87 -2.53
CA PHE A 328 2.92 17.94 -3.00
C PHE A 328 2.09 19.17 -3.35
N ASN A 329 1.96 20.10 -2.40
CA ASN A 329 1.30 21.38 -2.62
C ASN A 329 2.29 22.41 -3.21
N PRO A 330 2.19 22.80 -4.50
CA PRO A 330 3.13 23.75 -5.13
C PRO A 330 3.07 25.15 -4.51
N GLU A 331 1.93 25.54 -3.94
CA GLU A 331 1.73 26.84 -3.30
C GLU A 331 2.55 26.93 -2.00
N GLU A 332 2.43 25.94 -1.13
CA GLU A 332 3.22 25.87 0.11
C GLU A 332 4.72 25.79 -0.17
N VAL A 333 5.14 25.01 -1.18
CA VAL A 333 6.55 24.90 -1.55
C VAL A 333 7.08 26.24 -2.06
N ALA A 334 6.33 26.94 -2.90
CA ALA A 334 6.73 28.25 -3.42
C ALA A 334 6.78 29.32 -2.31
N ASP A 335 5.82 29.32 -1.39
CA ASP A 335 5.81 30.26 -0.26
C ASP A 335 6.94 29.96 0.73
N ASN A 336 7.22 28.69 1.02
CA ASN A 336 8.37 28.31 1.83
C ASN A 336 9.69 28.71 1.17
N MET A 337 9.83 28.53 -0.15
CA MET A 337 11.00 29.03 -0.88
C MET A 337 11.14 30.54 -0.74
N LYS A 338 10.05 31.29 -0.94
CA LYS A 338 10.04 32.75 -0.83
C LYS A 338 10.42 33.21 0.58
N LYS A 339 9.90 32.58 1.63
CA LYS A 339 10.22 32.87 3.04
C LYS A 339 11.70 32.65 3.36
N HIS A 340 12.33 31.64 2.76
CA HIS A 340 13.75 31.33 2.95
C HIS A 340 14.68 32.04 1.95
N GLY A 341 14.19 32.99 1.15
CA GLY A 341 14.99 33.72 0.15
C GLY A 341 15.43 32.87 -1.05
N GLY A 342 14.79 31.72 -1.26
CA GLY A 342 15.01 30.83 -2.40
C GLY A 342 14.17 31.23 -3.61
N PHE A 343 14.76 31.14 -4.80
CA PHE A 343 14.06 31.35 -6.07
C PHE A 343 14.57 30.41 -7.16
N ILE A 344 13.73 30.16 -8.17
CA ILE A 344 14.11 29.40 -9.35
C ILE A 344 14.73 30.38 -10.36
N PRO A 345 15.96 30.15 -10.85
CA PRO A 345 16.59 31.04 -11.83
C PRO A 345 15.69 31.27 -13.05
N GLY A 346 15.47 32.53 -13.42
CA GLY A 346 14.63 32.92 -14.55
C GLY A 346 13.13 33.01 -14.26
N ILE A 347 12.66 32.73 -13.03
CA ILE A 347 11.24 32.77 -12.67
C ILE A 347 11.04 33.69 -11.46
N ARG A 348 10.08 34.63 -11.58
CA ARG A 348 9.76 35.58 -10.51
C ARG A 348 9.13 34.84 -9.31
N PRO A 349 9.62 35.03 -8.08
CA PRO A 349 9.06 34.39 -6.88
C PRO A 349 7.57 34.68 -6.68
N GLY A 350 6.83 33.69 -6.16
CA GLY A 350 5.38 33.78 -5.93
C GLY A 350 4.59 33.03 -6.99
N ARG A 351 3.51 33.64 -7.53
CA ARG A 351 2.57 32.98 -8.45
C ARG A 351 3.22 32.36 -9.70
N SER A 352 4.30 32.94 -10.21
CA SER A 352 4.98 32.37 -11.39
C SER A 352 5.74 31.08 -11.05
N THR A 353 6.33 31.01 -9.85
CA THR A 353 6.94 29.78 -9.30
C THR A 353 5.89 28.69 -9.14
N ILE A 354 4.72 29.02 -8.58
CA ILE A 354 3.61 28.07 -8.38
C ILE A 354 3.21 27.45 -9.72
N LYS A 355 2.91 28.28 -10.74
CA LYS A 355 2.52 27.80 -12.08
C LYS A 355 3.61 26.94 -12.74
N TYR A 356 4.89 27.26 -12.49
CA TYR A 356 5.99 26.49 -13.03
C TYR A 356 6.12 25.11 -12.35
N LEU A 357 6.07 25.07 -11.03
CA LEU A 357 6.11 23.84 -10.25
C LEU A 357 4.92 22.93 -10.60
N ASP A 358 3.72 23.50 -10.71
CA ASP A 358 2.50 22.79 -11.09
C ASP A 358 2.61 22.18 -12.50
N LYS A 359 3.05 22.98 -13.49
CA LYS A 359 3.26 22.49 -14.87
C LYS A 359 4.27 21.34 -14.94
N ILE A 360 5.31 21.38 -14.09
CA ILE A 360 6.29 20.29 -14.00
C ILE A 360 5.66 19.07 -13.35
N LEU A 361 4.99 19.26 -12.22
CA LEU A 361 4.37 18.19 -11.45
C LEU A 361 3.39 17.41 -12.33
N VAL A 362 2.44 18.07 -13.00
CA VAL A 362 1.47 17.41 -13.88
C VAL A 362 2.13 16.56 -14.97
N ARG A 363 3.22 17.05 -15.58
CA ARG A 363 3.94 16.32 -16.64
C ARG A 363 4.77 15.15 -16.11
N VAL A 364 5.39 15.32 -14.95
CA VAL A 364 6.19 14.27 -14.31
C VAL A 364 5.27 13.17 -13.79
N THR A 365 4.18 13.55 -13.13
CA THR A 365 3.14 12.64 -12.65
C THR A 365 2.48 11.87 -13.79
N LEU A 366 2.34 12.44 -15.00
CA LEU A 366 1.81 11.72 -16.16
C LEU A 366 2.64 10.47 -16.49
N VAL A 367 3.97 10.60 -16.51
CA VAL A 367 4.88 9.49 -16.78
C VAL A 367 4.82 8.46 -15.65
N GLY A 368 4.80 8.93 -14.40
CA GLY A 368 4.66 8.06 -13.23
C GLY A 368 3.33 7.29 -13.23
N ALA A 369 2.22 7.95 -13.53
CA ALA A 369 0.88 7.36 -13.54
C ALA A 369 0.72 6.33 -14.67
N LEU A 370 1.19 6.65 -15.89
CA LEU A 370 1.20 5.68 -16.99
C LEU A 370 2.02 4.45 -16.66
N PHE A 371 3.19 4.64 -16.05
CA PHE A 371 4.03 3.52 -15.62
C PHE A 371 3.36 2.66 -14.54
N LEU A 372 2.83 3.29 -13.48
CA LEU A 372 2.14 2.56 -12.41
C LEU A 372 0.93 1.80 -12.92
N THR A 373 0.13 2.42 -13.79
CA THR A 373 -1.01 1.75 -14.44
C THR A 373 -0.53 0.59 -15.31
N ALA A 374 0.52 0.75 -16.11
CA ALA A 374 1.06 -0.33 -16.94
C ALA A 374 1.51 -1.53 -16.09
N VAL A 375 2.23 -1.28 -14.99
CA VAL A 375 2.69 -2.34 -14.07
C VAL A 375 1.52 -3.00 -13.35
N ALA A 376 0.51 -2.24 -12.94
CA ALA A 376 -0.67 -2.77 -12.25
C ALA A 376 -1.54 -3.65 -13.17
N LEU A 377 -1.60 -3.34 -14.47
CA LEU A 377 -2.37 -4.11 -15.46
C LEU A 377 -1.61 -5.30 -16.03
N LEU A 378 -0.28 -5.29 -15.93
CA LEU A 378 0.62 -6.33 -16.43
C LEU A 378 0.21 -7.77 -16.05
N PRO A 379 -0.08 -8.12 -14.78
CA PRO A 379 -0.51 -9.48 -14.42
C PRO A 379 -1.76 -9.95 -15.17
N PHE A 380 -2.76 -9.08 -15.36
CA PHE A 380 -4.00 -9.41 -16.08
C PHE A 380 -3.77 -9.68 -17.57
N ALA A 381 -2.74 -9.07 -18.16
CA ALA A 381 -2.35 -9.33 -19.54
C ALA A 381 -1.51 -10.62 -19.69
N MET A 382 -0.82 -11.04 -18.63
CA MET A 382 0.09 -12.19 -18.65
C MET A 382 -0.59 -13.54 -18.42
N GLU A 383 -1.57 -13.58 -17.51
CA GLU A 383 -2.28 -14.81 -17.15
C GLU A 383 -2.80 -15.61 -18.36
N PRO A 384 -3.44 -15.01 -19.39
CA PRO A 384 -3.87 -15.75 -20.58
C PRO A 384 -2.73 -16.16 -21.52
N LEU A 385 -1.53 -15.54 -21.42
CA LEU A 385 -0.39 -15.84 -22.28
C LEU A 385 0.51 -16.95 -21.72
N THR A 386 0.66 -17.02 -20.39
CA THR A 386 1.58 -17.98 -19.74
C THR A 386 0.86 -19.22 -19.21
N GLY A 387 -0.48 -19.17 -19.04
CA GLY A 387 -1.28 -20.28 -18.50
C GLY A 387 -0.98 -20.62 -17.04
N VAL A 388 -0.15 -19.81 -16.38
CA VAL A 388 0.15 -19.89 -14.95
C VAL A 388 -0.67 -18.80 -14.28
N ASN A 389 -1.46 -19.16 -13.27
CA ASN A 389 -2.05 -18.16 -12.39
C ASN A 389 -0.90 -17.51 -11.62
N ILE A 390 -0.42 -16.39 -12.13
CA ILE A 390 0.63 -15.61 -11.52
C ILE A 390 -0.03 -14.89 -10.33
N ALA A 391 -0.23 -15.61 -9.22
CA ALA A 391 -0.62 -15.04 -7.92
C ALA A 391 0.38 -13.95 -7.47
N PHE A 392 1.56 -13.92 -8.09
CA PHE A 392 2.46 -12.77 -8.22
C PHE A 392 1.85 -11.60 -8.99
N GLY A 393 0.78 -11.01 -8.44
CA GLY A 393 0.19 -9.79 -8.99
C GLY A 393 1.23 -8.68 -9.14
N GLY A 394 1.19 -7.97 -10.27
CA GLY A 394 1.95 -6.74 -10.50
C GLY A 394 1.76 -5.72 -9.37
N THR A 395 0.56 -5.68 -8.77
CA THR A 395 0.27 -4.88 -7.57
C THR A 395 1.07 -5.35 -6.35
N SER A 396 1.16 -6.66 -6.12
CA SER A 396 1.90 -7.27 -5.01
C SER A 396 3.40 -7.01 -5.12
N LEU A 397 3.96 -7.13 -6.33
CA LEU A 397 5.35 -6.79 -6.63
C LEU A 397 5.64 -5.31 -6.42
N LEU A 398 4.75 -4.43 -6.89
CA LEU A 398 4.86 -2.98 -6.75
C LEU A 398 4.83 -2.57 -5.27
N ILE A 399 3.92 -3.16 -4.49
CA ILE A 399 3.86 -2.96 -3.04
C ILE A 399 5.15 -3.45 -2.39
N MET A 400 5.58 -4.67 -2.68
CA MET A 400 6.77 -5.27 -2.08
C MET A 400 8.02 -4.40 -2.30
N ILE A 401 8.29 -4.02 -3.55
CA ILE A 401 9.47 -3.23 -3.92
C ILE A 401 9.37 -1.81 -3.36
N GLY A 402 8.19 -1.19 -3.46
CA GLY A 402 7.99 0.18 -2.98
C GLY A 402 8.21 0.31 -1.48
N VAL A 403 7.67 -0.63 -0.68
CA VAL A 403 7.87 -0.65 0.77
C VAL A 403 9.33 -0.98 1.12
N ALA A 404 9.96 -1.92 0.42
CA ALA A 404 11.38 -2.22 0.61
C ALA A 404 12.27 -0.98 0.36
N LEU A 405 12.03 -0.26 -0.74
CA LEU A 405 12.78 0.96 -1.08
C LEU A 405 12.53 2.08 -0.06
N GLN A 406 11.28 2.27 0.40
CA GLN A 406 10.95 3.28 1.41
C GLN A 406 11.64 3.00 2.74
N THR A 407 11.57 1.75 3.22
CA THR A 407 12.23 1.33 4.46
C THR A 407 13.74 1.50 4.36
N MET A 408 14.35 1.13 3.22
CA MET A 408 15.77 1.34 2.97
C MET A 408 16.16 2.82 2.98
N GLN A 409 15.39 3.69 2.29
CA GLN A 409 15.64 5.14 2.29
C GLN A 409 15.56 5.73 3.70
N GLN A 410 14.61 5.27 4.53
CA GLN A 410 14.53 5.73 5.92
C GLN A 410 15.73 5.27 6.75
N ILE A 411 16.15 4.02 6.61
CA ILE A 411 17.36 3.49 7.26
C ILE A 411 18.59 4.34 6.88
N GLU A 412 18.78 4.61 5.59
CA GLU A 412 19.89 5.43 5.11
C GLU A 412 19.82 6.86 5.66
N SER A 413 18.63 7.47 5.70
CA SER A 413 18.45 8.80 6.27
C SER A 413 18.82 8.86 7.76
N HIS A 414 18.49 7.81 8.51
CA HIS A 414 18.84 7.70 9.94
C HIS A 414 20.34 7.55 10.15
N LEU A 415 21.02 6.78 9.30
CA LEU A 415 22.48 6.63 9.33
C LEU A 415 23.19 7.94 8.94
N LEU A 416 22.69 8.66 7.94
CA LEU A 416 23.26 9.94 7.49
C LEU A 416 23.14 11.04 8.55
N MET A 417 22.04 11.10 9.30
CA MET A 417 21.89 12.04 10.42
C MET A 417 22.94 11.82 11.51
N ARG A 418 23.45 10.60 11.66
CA ARG A 418 24.49 10.26 12.64
C ARG A 418 25.91 10.45 12.10
N HIS A 419 26.13 10.31 10.79
CA HIS A 419 27.42 10.64 10.14
C HIS A 419 27.64 12.14 9.94
N TYR A 420 26.83 13.01 10.57
CA TYR A 420 27.09 14.45 10.64
C TYR A 420 28.21 14.84 11.64
N ASP A 421 28.87 13.85 12.24
CA ASP A 421 30.09 14.06 13.02
C ASP A 421 31.27 14.34 12.08
N GLY A 422 31.78 15.59 12.15
CA GLY A 422 33.00 16.00 11.43
C GLY A 422 33.09 17.47 10.99
N PHE A 423 32.32 18.39 11.57
CA PHE A 423 32.61 19.85 11.46
C PHE A 423 33.14 20.46 12.76
N MET A 424 33.26 19.68 13.83
CA MET A 424 33.94 20.06 15.07
C MET A 424 34.85 18.92 15.58
N GLU A 425 35.69 18.38 14.70
CA GLU A 425 36.94 17.70 15.08
C GLU A 425 38.08 18.20 14.20
#